data_AF-A0A434RRH3-F1
#
_entry.id   AF-A0A434RRH3-F1
#
_cell.length_a   1.000
_cell.length_b   1.000
_cell.length_c   1.000
_cell.angle_alpha   90.00
_cell.angle_beta   90.00
_cell.angle_gamma   90.00
#
_symmetry.space_group_name_H-M   'P 1'
#
loop_
_entity.id
_entity.type
_entity.pdbx_description
1 polymer ?
#
loop_
_entity_poly.entity_id
_entity_poly.type
_entity_poly.pdbx_seq_one_letter_code
_entity_poly.pdbx_strand_id
1 'polypeptide(L)'
;MKAFYAEEQKRHDPKAFLSSGAPQPNPEKPERVERLLAGARSAGVTIERPNDHGLGPIAAVHTPEYLDFLEHIFARWQRIDGASAEVIPNIHPIGRGGSYPASAVGQAGYHMA
;
A
#
# COMPACT_ATOMS: atom_id res chain seq x y z
N MET A 1 7.42 25.50 11.14
CA MET A 1 7.46 24.17 10.47
C MET A 1 6.10 23.89 9.85
N LYS A 2 6.04 23.14 8.74
CA LYS A 2 4.80 22.74 8.08
C LYS A 2 4.68 21.21 8.10
N ALA A 3 3.46 20.70 8.19
CA ALA A 3 3.11 19.30 7.96
C ALA A 3 2.17 19.22 6.76
N PHE A 4 2.31 18.18 5.94
CA PHE A 4 1.44 17.95 4.78
C PHE A 4 0.55 16.74 5.01
N TYR A 5 -0.75 16.89 4.80
CA TYR A 5 -1.73 15.82 4.99
C TYR A 5 -2.86 15.91 3.99
N ALA A 6 -3.29 14.74 3.49
CA ALA A 6 -4.43 14.58 2.59
C ALA A 6 -5.40 13.57 3.21
N GLU A 7 -6.69 13.92 3.31
CA GLU A 7 -7.73 13.09 3.94
C GLU A 7 -7.84 11.70 3.31
N GLU A 8 -7.53 11.61 2.01
CA GLU A 8 -7.54 10.37 1.24
C GLU A 8 -6.57 9.31 1.77
N GLN A 9 -5.52 9.71 2.50
CA GLN A 9 -4.58 8.79 3.14
C GLN A 9 -5.28 7.83 4.12
N LYS A 10 -6.38 8.27 4.74
CA LYS A 10 -7.17 7.44 5.68
C LYS A 10 -7.99 6.34 5.00
N ARG A 11 -8.15 6.37 3.66
CA ARG A 11 -8.91 5.36 2.93
C ARG A 11 -8.21 4.00 2.92
N HIS A 12 -6.90 3.97 3.14
CA HIS A 12 -6.16 2.72 3.31
C HIS A 12 -6.33 2.22 4.75
N ASP A 13 -7.26 1.29 4.92
CA ASP A 13 -7.61 0.69 6.23
C ASP A 13 -7.81 -0.85 6.09
N PRO A 14 -6.77 -1.60 5.67
CA PRO A 14 -6.81 -3.05 5.70
C PRO A 14 -7.00 -3.56 7.13
N LYS A 15 -7.76 -4.64 7.27
CA LYS A 15 -8.21 -5.21 8.53
C LYS A 15 -7.27 -6.32 9.02
N ALA A 16 -6.64 -7.06 8.12
CA ALA A 16 -5.77 -8.17 8.47
C ALA A 16 -4.29 -7.87 8.22
N PHE A 17 -3.45 -8.53 8.99
CA PHE A 17 -2.01 -8.56 8.85
C PHE A 17 -1.51 -9.95 9.23
N LEU A 18 -0.69 -10.58 8.40
CA LEU A 18 -0.13 -11.90 8.69
C LEU A 18 1.17 -11.73 9.48
N SER A 19 1.18 -12.16 10.74
CA SER A 19 2.37 -12.10 11.59
C SER A 19 2.69 -13.49 12.13
N SER A 20 3.92 -13.96 11.90
CA SER A 20 4.37 -15.29 12.34
C SER A 20 3.44 -16.43 11.90
N GLY A 21 2.84 -16.31 10.71
CA GLY A 21 1.89 -17.29 10.16
C GLY A 21 0.47 -17.21 10.71
N ALA A 22 0.17 -16.27 11.61
CA ALA A 22 -1.16 -16.09 12.18
C ALA A 22 -1.80 -14.77 11.72
N PRO A 23 -3.11 -14.75 11.39
CA PRO A 23 -3.82 -13.52 11.11
C PRO A 23 -3.92 -12.68 12.40
N GLN A 24 -3.56 -11.41 12.30
CA GLN A 24 -3.64 -10.41 13.34
C GLN A 24 -4.38 -9.17 12.81
N PRO A 25 -4.94 -8.32 13.67
CA PRO A 25 -5.42 -7.00 13.26
C PRO A 25 -4.27 -6.18 12.67
N ASN A 26 -4.55 -5.41 11.62
CA ASN A 26 -3.53 -4.51 11.06
C ASN A 26 -3.10 -3.45 12.10
N PRO A 27 -1.79 -3.30 12.40
CA PRO A 27 -1.30 -2.28 13.32
C PRO A 27 -1.29 -0.87 12.71
N GLU A 28 -1.18 -0.75 11.39
CA GLU A 28 -1.16 0.51 10.64
C GLU A 28 -2.59 0.98 10.33
N LYS A 29 -3.21 1.65 11.31
CA LYS A 29 -4.60 2.10 11.21
C LYS A 29 -4.74 3.62 11.00
N PRO A 30 -5.88 4.10 10.47
CA PRO A 30 -6.15 5.53 10.31
C PRO A 30 -6.00 6.36 11.60
N GLU A 31 -6.25 5.79 12.78
CA GLU A 31 -6.12 6.50 14.05
C GLU A 31 -4.66 6.92 14.35
N ARG A 32 -3.67 6.35 13.66
CA ARG A 32 -2.28 6.79 13.78
C ARG A 32 -2.09 8.20 13.24
N VAL A 33 -2.65 8.51 12.06
CA VAL A 33 -2.53 9.86 11.49
C VAL A 33 -3.29 10.88 12.32
N GLU A 34 -4.43 10.50 12.92
CA GLU A 34 -5.17 11.38 13.82
C GLU A 34 -4.36 11.80 15.04
N ARG A 35 -3.64 10.85 15.67
CA ARG A 35 -2.74 11.14 16.80
C ARG A 35 -1.56 12.03 16.37
N LEU A 36 -0.98 11.78 15.21
CA LEU A 36 0.11 12.61 14.68
C LEU A 36 -0.34 14.03 14.36
N LEU A 37 -1.52 14.20 13.74
CA LEU A 37 -2.12 15.50 13.47
C LEU A 37 -2.43 16.26 14.76
N ALA A 38 -2.93 15.58 15.80
CA ALA A 38 -3.15 16.18 17.11
C ALA A 38 -1.83 16.68 17.72
N GLY A 39 -0.77 15.86 17.70
CA GLY A 39 0.56 16.24 18.17
C GLY A 39 1.13 17.43 17.39
N ALA A 40 0.99 17.44 16.07
CA ALA A 40 1.42 18.55 15.22
C ALA A 40 0.70 19.86 15.57
N ARG A 41 -0.62 19.81 15.79
CA ARG A 41 -1.41 20.97 16.23
C ARG A 41 -0.98 21.47 17.60
N SER A 42 -0.78 20.56 18.57
CA SER A 42 -0.29 20.92 19.90
C SER A 42 1.09 21.56 19.89
N ALA A 43 1.93 21.20 18.91
CA ALA A 43 3.24 21.81 18.69
C ALA A 43 3.20 23.11 17.87
N GLY A 44 2.02 23.62 17.51
CA GLY A 44 1.87 24.84 16.70
C GLY A 44 2.28 24.69 15.23
N VAL A 45 2.30 23.46 14.70
CA VAL A 45 2.65 23.17 13.31
C VAL A 45 1.45 23.42 12.40
N THR A 46 1.65 24.21 11.33
CA THR A 46 0.64 24.40 10.29
C THR A 46 0.49 23.13 9.46
N ILE A 47 -0.74 22.63 9.32
CA ILE A 47 -1.08 21.49 8.46
C ILE A 47 -1.62 22.02 7.14
N GLU A 48 -0.99 21.63 6.04
CA GLU A 48 -1.35 22.03 4.68
C GLU A 48 -1.72 20.80 3.85
N ARG A 49 -2.63 20.97 2.89
CA ARG A 49 -2.88 19.92 1.88
C ARG A 49 -1.71 19.92 0.89
N PRO A 50 -1.13 18.76 0.55
CA PRO A 50 -0.12 18.69 -0.50
C PRO A 50 -0.75 18.98 -1.87
N ASN A 51 0.03 19.56 -2.78
CA ASN A 51 -0.36 19.68 -4.18
C ASN A 51 -0.30 18.31 -4.87
N ASP A 52 -1.10 18.14 -5.91
CA ASP A 52 -0.97 16.99 -6.81
C ASP A 52 0.18 17.24 -7.78
N HIS A 53 1.20 16.38 -7.73
CA HIS A 53 2.38 16.43 -8.59
C HIS A 53 2.33 15.39 -9.73
N GLY A 54 1.23 14.65 -9.84
CA GLY A 54 1.08 13.53 -10.78
C GLY A 54 2.01 12.35 -10.46
N LEU A 55 2.02 11.36 -11.36
CA LEU A 55 2.84 10.16 -11.21
C LEU A 55 4.31 10.35 -11.57
N GLY A 56 4.67 11.45 -12.26
CA GLY A 56 6.03 11.68 -12.75
C GLY A 56 7.12 11.52 -11.68
N PRO A 57 7.02 12.19 -10.52
CA PRO A 57 7.99 12.04 -9.44
C PRO A 57 8.06 10.62 -8.85
N ILE A 58 6.94 9.89 -8.81
CA ILE A 58 6.88 8.51 -8.30
C ILE A 58 7.56 7.56 -9.30
N ALA A 59 7.25 7.72 -10.59
CA ALA A 59 7.83 6.93 -11.69
C ALA A 59 9.33 7.20 -11.92
N ALA A 60 9.87 8.30 -11.38
CA ALA A 60 11.30 8.55 -11.39
C ALA A 60 12.09 7.61 -10.45
N VAL A 61 11.42 6.94 -9.52
CA VAL A 61 12.03 6.06 -8.51
C VAL A 61 11.56 4.61 -8.65
N HIS A 62 10.29 4.41 -9.01
CA HIS A 62 9.66 3.10 -9.11
C HIS A 62 9.52 2.63 -10.55
N THR A 63 9.64 1.32 -10.78
CA THR A 63 9.49 0.77 -12.13
C THR A 63 8.03 0.85 -12.61
N PRO A 64 7.79 0.97 -13.92
CA PRO A 64 6.43 0.97 -14.47
C PRO A 64 5.60 -0.24 -14.06
N GLU A 65 6.22 -1.43 -13.98
CA GLU A 65 5.53 -2.68 -13.63
C GLU A 65 5.05 -2.69 -12.17
N TYR A 66 5.79 -2.04 -11.27
CA TYR A 66 5.37 -1.92 -9.86
C TYR A 66 4.19 -0.94 -9.71
N LEU A 67 4.23 0.18 -10.43
CA LEU A 67 3.14 1.16 -10.40
C LEU A 67 1.85 0.59 -11.03
N ASP A 68 1.96 -0.07 -12.19
CA ASP A 68 0.84 -0.78 -12.81
C ASP A 68 0.26 -1.85 -11.89
N PHE A 69 1.13 -2.61 -11.20
CA PHE A 69 0.69 -3.59 -10.21
C PHE A 69 -0.10 -2.93 -9.07
N LEU A 70 0.45 -1.90 -8.42
CA LEU A 70 -0.21 -1.24 -7.29
C LEU A 70 -1.58 -0.65 -7.67
N GLU A 71 -1.68 -0.06 -8.86
CA GLU A 71 -2.91 0.56 -9.35
C GLU A 71 -4.02 -0.48 -9.61
N HIS A 72 -3.68 -1.66 -10.12
CA HIS A 72 -4.66 -2.62 -10.64
C HIS A 72 -4.82 -3.90 -9.81
N ILE A 73 -3.91 -4.21 -8.90
CA ILE A 73 -3.87 -5.54 -8.26
C ILE A 73 -5.14 -5.85 -7.49
N PHE A 74 -5.71 -4.91 -6.75
CA PHE A 74 -6.91 -5.17 -5.96
C PHE A 74 -8.08 -5.65 -6.85
N ALA A 75 -8.37 -4.93 -7.94
CA ALA A 75 -9.43 -5.30 -8.88
C ALA A 75 -9.18 -6.64 -9.57
N ARG A 76 -7.91 -6.99 -9.83
CA ARG A 76 -7.53 -8.28 -10.41
C ARG A 76 -7.64 -9.42 -9.39
N TRP A 77 -7.29 -9.15 -8.14
CA TRP A 77 -7.35 -10.10 -7.03
C TRP A 77 -8.79 -10.52 -6.73
N GLN A 78 -9.73 -9.57 -6.71
CA GLN A 78 -11.16 -9.85 -6.48
C GLN A 78 -11.80 -10.79 -7.51
N ARG A 79 -11.13 -11.08 -8.64
CA ARG A 79 -11.63 -12.01 -9.67
C ARG A 79 -11.26 -13.47 -9.38
N ILE A 80 -10.41 -13.72 -8.38
CA ILE A 80 -9.96 -15.06 -8.01
C ILE A 80 -11.00 -15.66 -7.05
N ASP A 81 -11.65 -16.73 -7.50
CA ASP A 81 -12.60 -17.45 -6.66
C ASP A 81 -11.91 -18.03 -5.42
N GLY A 82 -12.53 -17.86 -4.24
CA GLY A 82 -11.99 -18.29 -2.96
C GLY A 82 -10.76 -17.52 -2.44
N ALA A 83 -10.33 -16.43 -3.08
CA ALA A 83 -9.24 -15.62 -2.58
C ALA A 83 -9.60 -14.84 -1.29
N SER A 84 -8.58 -14.45 -0.52
CA SER A 84 -8.75 -13.56 0.61
C SER A 84 -9.32 -12.20 0.17
N ALA A 85 -10.07 -11.55 1.06
CA ALA A 85 -10.63 -10.22 0.80
C ALA A 85 -9.55 -9.17 0.49
N GLU A 86 -8.37 -9.31 1.09
CA GLU A 86 -7.18 -8.49 0.88
C GLU A 86 -6.14 -9.23 0.04
N VAL A 87 -5.30 -8.48 -0.67
CA VAL A 87 -4.19 -9.04 -1.46
C VAL A 87 -3.12 -9.55 -0.50
N ILE A 88 -3.00 -10.88 -0.36
CA ILE A 88 -2.01 -11.51 0.51
C ILE A 88 -1.23 -12.53 -0.34
N PRO A 89 0.07 -12.32 -0.62
CA PRO A 89 0.84 -13.26 -1.40
C PRO A 89 1.03 -14.57 -0.62
N ASN A 90 0.97 -15.69 -1.34
CA ASN A 90 1.26 -17.03 -0.83
C ASN A 90 2.34 -17.77 -1.65
N ILE A 91 2.92 -17.09 -2.63
CA ILE A 91 4.05 -17.57 -3.44
C ILE A 91 5.08 -16.45 -3.50
N HIS A 92 6.36 -16.79 -3.47
CA HIS A 92 7.45 -15.83 -3.48
C HIS A 92 8.54 -16.27 -4.45
N PRO A 93 9.08 -15.37 -5.29
CA PRO A 93 10.14 -15.73 -6.22
C PRO A 93 11.44 -16.00 -5.47
N ILE A 94 12.11 -17.12 -5.80
CA ILE A 94 13.49 -17.39 -5.34
C ILE A 94 14.47 -16.39 -5.97
N GLY A 95 14.13 -15.87 -7.16
CA GLY A 95 14.87 -14.82 -7.86
C GLY A 95 14.02 -14.17 -8.96
N ARG A 96 14.48 -13.02 -9.46
CA ARG A 96 13.73 -12.17 -10.42
C ARG A 96 14.29 -12.20 -11.85
N GLY A 97 15.11 -13.20 -12.17
CA GLY A 97 15.71 -13.36 -13.50
C GLY A 97 14.83 -14.08 -14.54
N GLY A 98 13.66 -14.56 -14.14
CA GLY A 98 12.67 -15.18 -15.03
C GLY A 98 11.76 -14.16 -15.72
N SER A 99 10.75 -14.66 -16.44
CA SER A 99 9.71 -13.81 -17.00
C SER A 99 8.86 -13.17 -15.91
N TYR A 100 8.39 -11.94 -16.17
CA TYR A 100 7.45 -11.27 -15.28
C TYR A 100 6.12 -12.03 -15.21
N PRO A 101 5.56 -12.31 -14.02
CA PRO A 101 4.34 -13.12 -13.91
C PRO A 101 3.12 -12.45 -14.55
N ALA A 102 2.31 -13.23 -15.26
CA ALA A 102 1.05 -12.76 -15.82
C ALA A 102 -0.12 -12.82 -14.82
N SER A 103 -0.11 -13.76 -13.87
CA SER A 103 -1.19 -13.94 -12.90
C SER A 103 -1.14 -12.92 -11.76
N ALA A 104 -2.29 -12.55 -11.20
CA ALA A 104 -2.36 -11.65 -10.05
C ALA A 104 -1.64 -12.23 -8.82
N VAL A 105 -1.76 -13.55 -8.59
CA VAL A 105 -1.04 -14.25 -7.52
C VAL A 105 0.47 -14.18 -7.72
N GLY A 106 0.95 -14.41 -8.95
CA GLY A 106 2.36 -14.30 -9.30
C GLY A 106 2.90 -12.89 -9.13
N GLN A 107 2.14 -11.87 -9.51
CA GLN A 107 2.54 -10.48 -9.36
C GLN A 107 2.51 -10.01 -7.90
N ALA A 108 1.53 -10.44 -7.12
CA ALA A 108 1.52 -10.19 -5.68
C ALA A 108 2.76 -10.81 -5.02
N GLY A 109 3.06 -12.07 -5.34
CA GLY A 109 4.28 -12.73 -4.90
C GLY A 109 5.56 -12.03 -5.37
N TYR A 110 5.58 -11.52 -6.60
CA TYR A 110 6.72 -10.78 -7.12
C TYR A 110 6.90 -9.46 -6.36
N HIS A 111 5.89 -8.63 -6.21
CA HIS A 111 6.05 -7.26 -5.68
C HIS A 111 5.96 -7.12 -4.16
N MET A 112 5.45 -8.14 -3.45
CA MET A 112 5.21 -8.10 -2.00
C MET A 112 6.04 -9.13 -1.21
N ALA A 113 7.07 -9.72 -1.83
CA ALA A 113 8.04 -10.63 -1.19
C ALA A 113 9.18 -9.87 -0.49
#